data_AF-A0A2H9RLT2-F1
#
_entry.id   AF-A0A2H9RLT2-F1
#
_cell.length_a   1.000
_cell.length_b   1.000
_cell.length_c   1.000
_cell.angle_alpha   90.00
_cell.angle_beta   90.00
_cell.angle_gamma   90.00
#
_symmetry.space_group_name_H-M   'P 1'
#
loop_
_entity.id
_entity.type
_entity.pdbx_description
1 polymer ?
#
loop_
_entity_poly.entity_id
_entity_poly.type
_entity_poly.pdbx_seq_one_letter_code
_entity_poly.pdbx_strand_id
1 'polypeptide(L)'
;MKKQKEVNEIISKARKSIGKFCIEECNAYCCRKGYIIINEQQVNIIATKNEQIELKKENKLKELVFSGKFMLDFSNSLGGCPKLKGTKCLIQSNPERAKVCQESPIFLFGDSVRISSKCPAHQKNMFYLFIKQLEALGYKLTKD
;
A
#
# COMPACT_ATOMS: atom_id res chain seq x y z
N MET A 1 16.32 15.94 -12.89
CA MET A 1 15.10 16.49 -12.24
C MET A 1 13.83 16.38 -13.09
N LYS A 2 13.82 16.77 -14.38
CA LYS A 2 12.63 16.63 -15.27
C LYS A 2 12.08 15.20 -15.36
N LYS A 3 12.97 14.22 -15.64
CA LYS A 3 12.62 12.80 -15.76
C LYS A 3 11.92 12.24 -14.51
N GLN A 4 12.43 12.53 -13.32
CA GLN A 4 11.83 12.04 -12.07
C GLN A 4 10.42 12.62 -11.83
N LYS A 5 10.20 13.89 -12.19
CA LYS A 5 8.89 14.51 -12.08
C LYS A 5 7.87 13.83 -13.00
N GLU A 6 8.26 13.59 -14.25
CA GLU A 6 7.44 12.89 -15.24
C GLU A 6 7.06 11.46 -14.78
N VAL A 7 8.03 10.71 -14.25
CA VAL A 7 7.80 9.37 -13.68
C VAL A 7 6.78 9.41 -12.54
N ASN A 8 6.94 10.36 -11.61
CA ASN A 8 6.02 10.52 -10.49
C ASN A 8 4.59 10.87 -10.97
N GLU A 9 4.46 11.66 -12.04
CA GLU A 9 3.17 11.98 -12.65
C GLU A 9 2.52 10.77 -13.30
N ILE A 10 3.27 9.95 -14.06
CA ILE A 10 2.77 8.71 -14.68
C ILE A 10 2.23 7.77 -13.60
N ILE A 11 2.98 7.56 -12.53
CA ILE A 11 2.57 6.67 -11.43
C ILE A 11 1.37 7.23 -10.68
N SER A 12 1.33 8.54 -10.42
CA SER A 12 0.19 9.19 -9.80
C SER A 12 -1.07 9.00 -10.63
N LYS A 13 -0.98 9.17 -11.96
CA LYS A 13 -2.08 8.90 -12.90
C LYS A 13 -2.50 7.43 -12.88
N ALA A 14 -1.55 6.51 -12.89
CA ALA A 14 -1.82 5.07 -12.84
C ALA A 14 -2.54 4.65 -11.56
N ARG A 15 -2.11 5.16 -10.39
CA ARG A 15 -2.80 4.88 -9.12
C ARG A 15 -4.21 5.47 -9.09
N LYS A 16 -4.41 6.67 -9.65
CA LYS A 16 -5.72 7.31 -9.74
C LYS A 16 -6.66 6.60 -10.72
N SER A 17 -6.16 6.07 -11.83
CA SER A 17 -6.99 5.46 -12.89
C SER A 17 -7.75 4.23 -12.42
N ILE A 18 -7.27 3.53 -11.39
CA ILE A 18 -7.94 2.36 -10.81
C ILE A 18 -8.88 2.72 -9.64
N GLY A 19 -9.06 4.00 -9.31
CA GLY A 19 -9.83 4.44 -8.15
C GLY A 19 -11.27 3.90 -8.13
N LYS A 20 -11.98 4.00 -9.27
CA LYS A 20 -13.33 3.45 -9.42
C LYS A 20 -13.36 1.93 -9.19
N PHE A 21 -12.48 1.20 -9.87
CA PHE A 21 -12.31 -0.24 -9.69
C PHE A 21 -12.00 -0.62 -8.24
N CYS A 22 -11.17 0.17 -7.55
CA CYS A 22 -10.82 -0.05 -6.15
C CYS A 22 -12.03 0.01 -5.21
N ILE A 23 -12.98 0.90 -5.49
CA ILE A 23 -14.15 1.17 -4.66
C ILE A 23 -15.29 0.21 -5.00
N GLU A 24 -15.56 0.00 -6.28
CA GLU A 24 -16.75 -0.71 -6.74
C GLU A 24 -16.54 -2.23 -6.89
N GLU A 25 -15.32 -2.66 -7.24
CA GLU A 25 -15.04 -4.08 -7.50
C GLU A 25 -14.08 -4.69 -6.45
N CYS A 26 -12.94 -4.04 -6.22
CA CYS A 26 -11.88 -4.57 -5.36
C CYS A 26 -12.18 -4.43 -3.86
N ASN A 27 -12.99 -3.43 -3.46
CA ASN A 27 -13.35 -3.16 -2.07
C ASN A 27 -12.15 -3.05 -1.11
N ALA A 28 -11.13 -2.28 -1.49
CA ALA A 28 -9.89 -2.07 -0.72
C ALA A 28 -9.16 -3.36 -0.31
N TYR A 29 -9.15 -4.37 -1.19
CA TYR A 29 -8.48 -5.67 -0.95
C TYR A 29 -7.02 -5.53 -0.49
N CYS A 30 -6.29 -4.48 -0.89
CA CYS A 30 -4.92 -4.22 -0.42
C CYS A 30 -4.80 -4.08 1.11
N CYS A 31 -5.82 -3.54 1.78
CA CYS A 31 -5.86 -3.40 3.24
C CYS A 31 -6.23 -4.71 3.97
N ARG A 32 -6.48 -5.78 3.23
CA ARG A 32 -6.83 -7.11 3.73
C ARG A 32 -5.73 -8.15 3.43
N LYS A 33 -4.57 -7.71 2.94
CA LYS A 33 -3.49 -8.63 2.52
C LYS A 33 -2.36 -8.69 3.53
N GLY A 34 -2.14 -9.88 4.06
CA GLY A 34 -0.92 -10.25 4.79
C GLY A 34 -0.60 -9.25 5.90
N TYR A 35 0.61 -8.69 5.86
CA TYR A 35 1.09 -7.77 6.86
C TYR A 35 1.87 -6.60 6.24
N ILE A 36 2.07 -5.55 7.01
CA ILE A 36 2.98 -4.45 6.70
C ILE A 36 3.99 -4.23 7.83
N ILE A 37 5.15 -3.67 7.49
CA ILE A 37 6.13 -3.21 8.47
C ILE A 37 5.99 -1.71 8.62
N ILE A 38 5.83 -1.25 9.87
CA ILE A 38 5.55 0.13 10.24
C ILE A 38 6.38 0.56 11.45
N ASN A 39 6.59 1.85 11.64
CA ASN A 39 7.20 2.38 12.87
C ASN A 39 6.14 2.72 13.93
N GLU A 40 6.57 3.10 15.13
CA GLU A 40 5.67 3.45 16.23
C GLU A 40 4.70 4.60 15.88
N GLN A 41 5.19 5.64 15.20
CA GLN A 41 4.34 6.75 14.75
C GLN A 41 3.21 6.25 13.83
N GLN A 42 3.53 5.37 12.89
CA GLN A 42 2.56 4.76 11.98
C GLN A 42 1.60 3.80 12.70
N VAL A 43 2.05 3.09 13.73
CA VAL A 43 1.15 2.31 14.61
C VAL A 43 0.09 3.23 15.22
N ASN A 44 0.50 4.37 15.77
CA ASN A 44 -0.41 5.33 16.40
C ASN A 44 -1.37 5.99 15.40
N ILE A 45 -0.96 6.12 14.13
CA ILE A 45 -1.84 6.59 13.05
C ILE A 45 -2.86 5.52 12.67
N ILE A 46 -2.47 4.24 12.65
CA ILE A 46 -3.30 3.14 12.15
C ILE A 46 -4.24 2.60 13.23
N ALA A 47 -3.83 2.55 14.49
CA ALA A 47 -4.61 1.94 15.56
C ALA A 47 -4.65 2.83 16.81
N THR A 48 -5.84 2.95 17.40
CA THR A 48 -6.05 3.54 18.73
C THR A 48 -5.38 2.69 19.80
N LYS A 49 -5.19 3.23 21.02
CA LYS A 49 -4.57 2.48 22.12
C LYS A 49 -5.31 1.17 22.44
N ASN A 50 -6.65 1.17 22.39
CA ASN A 50 -7.44 -0.04 22.64
C ASN A 50 -7.26 -1.08 21.54
N GLU A 51 -7.35 -0.66 20.27
CA GLU A 51 -7.09 -1.54 19.12
C GLU A 51 -5.66 -2.11 19.15
N GLN A 52 -4.66 -1.31 19.56
CA GLN A 52 -3.28 -1.77 19.71
C GLN A 52 -3.15 -2.86 20.79
N ILE A 53 -3.87 -2.75 21.91
CA ILE A 53 -3.87 -3.77 22.97
C ILE A 53 -4.44 -5.08 22.44
N GLU A 54 -5.56 -5.02 21.71
CA GLU A 54 -6.19 -6.20 21.10
C GLU A 54 -5.25 -6.85 20.06
N LEU A 55 -4.69 -6.05 19.15
CA LEU A 55 -3.75 -6.53 18.14
C LEU A 55 -2.51 -7.17 18.75
N LYS A 56 -1.99 -6.63 19.87
CA LYS A 56 -0.85 -7.22 20.60
C LYS A 56 -1.22 -8.55 21.25
N LYS A 57 -2.40 -8.65 21.89
CA LYS A 57 -2.90 -9.90 22.49
C LYS A 57 -3.00 -11.03 21.46
N GLU A 58 -3.36 -10.70 20.23
CA GLU A 58 -3.48 -11.66 19.13
C GLU A 58 -2.16 -11.93 18.37
N ASN A 59 -1.04 -11.34 18.78
CA ASN A 59 0.23 -11.35 18.05
C ASN A 59 0.14 -10.77 16.62
N LYS A 60 -0.85 -9.91 16.35
CA LYS A 60 -1.06 -9.24 15.06
C LYS A 60 -0.34 -7.90 14.96
N LEU A 61 0.02 -7.31 16.10
CA LEU A 61 0.96 -6.20 16.19
C LEU A 61 2.16 -6.65 17.02
N LYS A 62 3.30 -6.88 16.36
CA LYS A 62 4.51 -7.41 17.01
C LYS A 62 5.72 -6.55 16.68
N GLU A 63 6.50 -6.16 17.68
CA GLU A 63 7.76 -5.48 17.46
C GLU A 63 8.80 -6.43 16.85
N LEU A 64 9.50 -5.96 15.83
CA LEU A 64 10.64 -6.65 15.23
C LEU A 64 11.90 -6.30 16.02
N VAL A 65 12.52 -7.34 16.59
CA VAL A 65 13.68 -7.33 17.49
C VAL A 65 14.57 -6.08 17.36
N PHE A 66 14.50 -5.20 18.37
CA PHE A 66 15.32 -3.99 18.58
C PHE A 66 15.42 -3.01 17.41
N SER A 67 14.42 -2.98 16.52
CA SER A 67 14.45 -2.13 15.32
C SER A 67 13.58 -0.86 15.42
N GLY A 68 12.75 -0.74 16.46
CA GLY A 68 11.70 0.30 16.52
C GLY A 68 10.62 0.14 15.44
N LYS A 69 10.59 -1.02 14.77
CA LYS A 69 9.59 -1.37 13.74
C LYS A 69 8.68 -2.45 14.26
N PHE A 70 7.46 -2.43 13.77
CA PHE A 70 6.38 -3.34 14.09
C PHE A 70 5.91 -4.01 12.81
N MET A 71 5.63 -5.30 12.92
CA MET A 71 4.81 -6.02 11.97
C MET A 71 3.34 -5.85 12.38
N LEU A 72 2.52 -5.35 11.45
CA LEU A 72 1.06 -5.32 11.58
C LEU A 72 0.44 -6.28 10.56
N ASP A 73 -0.13 -7.37 11.04
CA ASP A 73 -0.87 -8.35 10.26
C ASP A 73 -2.35 -7.95 10.17
N PHE A 74 -2.87 -7.89 8.94
CA PHE A 74 -4.25 -7.54 8.64
C PHE A 74 -5.21 -8.73 8.76
N SER A 75 -4.72 -9.95 8.98
CA SER A 75 -5.55 -11.10 9.37
C SER A 75 -5.85 -11.11 10.88
N ASN A 76 -6.42 -10.02 11.37
CA ASN A 76 -6.73 -9.80 12.79
C ASN A 76 -8.25 -9.79 13.05
N SER A 77 -8.64 -9.85 14.32
CA SER A 77 -10.06 -9.85 14.72
C SER A 77 -10.83 -8.58 14.35
N LEU A 78 -10.13 -7.47 14.09
CA LEU A 78 -10.73 -6.21 13.62
C LEU A 78 -11.14 -6.27 12.14
N GLY A 79 -10.92 -7.40 11.47
CA GLY A 79 -11.34 -7.64 10.09
C GLY A 79 -10.44 -6.97 9.04
N GLY A 80 -9.22 -6.56 9.40
CA GLY A 80 -8.29 -5.91 8.47
C GLY A 80 -7.47 -4.78 9.09
N CYS A 81 -7.12 -3.81 8.25
CA CYS A 81 -6.58 -2.54 8.72
C CYS A 81 -7.63 -1.79 9.58
N PRO A 82 -7.32 -1.36 10.82
CA PRO A 82 -8.29 -0.65 11.67
C PRO A 82 -8.80 0.69 11.10
N LYS A 83 -8.02 1.32 10.21
CA LYS A 83 -8.45 2.54 9.48
C LYS A 83 -9.23 2.26 8.21
N LEU A 84 -9.54 1.01 7.89
CA LEU A 84 -10.47 0.69 6.83
C LEU A 84 -11.90 0.65 7.39
N LYS A 85 -12.77 1.55 6.92
CA LYS A 85 -14.22 1.49 7.20
C LYS A 85 -14.97 1.27 5.89
N GLY A 86 -15.60 0.10 5.78
CA GLY A 86 -16.12 -0.37 4.49
C GLY A 86 -14.98 -0.51 3.47
N THR A 87 -15.04 0.26 2.40
CA THR A 87 -14.01 0.33 1.34
C THR A 87 -13.12 1.57 1.44
N LYS A 88 -13.36 2.45 2.43
CA LYS A 88 -12.69 3.74 2.57
C LYS A 88 -11.58 3.67 3.62
N CYS A 89 -10.38 4.09 3.22
CA CYS A 89 -9.27 4.29 4.15
C CYS A 89 -9.38 5.68 4.80
N LEU A 90 -9.58 5.72 6.12
CA LEU A 90 -9.77 6.95 6.88
C LEU A 90 -8.50 7.83 6.95
N ILE A 91 -7.34 7.22 6.72
CA ILE A 91 -6.03 7.91 6.75
C ILE A 91 -5.45 8.06 5.33
N GLN A 92 -6.25 7.93 4.26
CA GLN A 92 -5.76 7.99 2.88
C GLN A 92 -4.97 9.28 2.58
N SER A 93 -5.45 10.42 3.09
CA SER A 93 -4.84 11.74 2.90
C SER A 93 -3.70 12.04 3.87
N ASN A 94 -3.48 11.20 4.90
CA ASN A 94 -2.43 11.44 5.87
C ASN A 94 -1.05 11.14 5.24
N PRO A 95 -0.15 12.13 5.10
CA PRO A 95 1.16 11.94 4.48
C PRO A 95 2.11 11.08 5.33
N GLU A 96 1.82 10.88 6.61
CA GLU A 96 2.62 10.07 7.54
C GLU A 96 2.18 8.59 7.57
N ARG A 97 1.13 8.21 6.83
CA ARG A 97 0.74 6.81 6.67
C ARG A 97 1.89 5.98 6.10
N ALA A 98 1.90 4.68 6.38
CA ALA A 98 2.96 3.78 5.93
C ALA A 98 3.29 3.95 4.44
N LYS A 99 4.59 4.08 4.09
CA LYS A 99 5.06 4.30 2.71
C LYS A 99 4.50 3.27 1.73
N VAL A 100 4.45 2.00 2.15
CA VAL A 100 3.83 0.92 1.38
C VAL A 100 2.35 1.18 1.04
N CYS A 101 1.59 1.80 1.95
CA CYS A 101 0.19 2.19 1.70
C CYS A 101 0.07 3.41 0.77
N GLN A 102 1.08 4.27 0.72
CA GLN A 102 1.14 5.41 -0.20
C GLN A 102 1.48 4.96 -1.62
N GLU A 103 2.37 3.97 -1.72
CA GLU A 103 2.91 3.52 -2.99
C GLU A 103 2.09 2.42 -3.65
N SER A 104 1.37 1.63 -2.86
CA SER A 104 0.53 0.55 -3.40
C SER A 104 -0.45 1.05 -4.49
N PRO A 105 -0.63 0.28 -5.58
CA PRO A 105 -0.01 -1.03 -5.87
C PRO A 105 1.27 -0.96 -6.72
N ILE A 106 1.81 0.23 -7.02
CA ILE A 106 2.94 0.46 -7.93
C ILE A 106 4.12 1.04 -7.15
N PHE A 107 5.21 0.31 -7.00
CA PHE A 107 6.37 0.68 -6.21
C PHE A 107 7.55 1.04 -7.10
N LEU A 108 8.32 2.05 -6.70
CA LEU A 108 9.55 2.47 -7.39
C LEU A 108 10.77 2.09 -6.58
N PHE A 109 11.76 1.50 -7.25
CA PHE A 109 13.04 1.09 -6.68
C PHE A 109 14.18 1.49 -7.62
N GLY A 110 14.70 2.71 -7.48
CA GLY A 110 15.66 3.26 -8.45
C GLY A 110 15.04 3.28 -9.84
N ASP A 111 15.67 2.59 -10.80
CA ASP A 111 15.20 2.45 -12.18
C ASP A 111 14.27 1.25 -12.40
N SER A 112 13.81 0.60 -11.32
CA SER A 112 12.89 -0.53 -11.37
C SER A 112 11.50 -0.12 -10.89
N VAL A 113 10.49 -0.65 -11.57
CA VAL A 113 9.08 -0.54 -11.20
C VAL A 113 8.60 -1.93 -10.81
N ARG A 114 7.95 -2.05 -9.66
CA ARG A 114 7.29 -3.28 -9.23
C ARG A 114 5.81 -3.01 -9.06
N ILE A 115 4.97 -3.88 -9.57
CA ILE A 115 3.53 -3.81 -9.36
C ILE A 115 3.14 -5.04 -8.57
N SER A 116 2.33 -4.87 -7.52
CA SER A 116 1.89 -6.00 -6.72
C SER A 116 1.14 -7.02 -7.60
N SER A 117 1.69 -8.22 -7.74
CA SER A 117 1.12 -9.36 -8.47
C SER A 117 -0.25 -9.76 -7.94
N LYS A 118 -0.47 -9.50 -6.64
CA LYS A 118 -1.73 -9.78 -5.97
C LYS A 118 -2.80 -8.72 -6.27
N CYS A 119 -2.46 -7.56 -6.83
CA CYS A 119 -3.42 -6.49 -7.07
C CYS A 119 -4.43 -6.91 -8.16
N PRO A 120 -5.75 -6.97 -7.88
CA PRO A 120 -6.72 -7.37 -8.90
C PRO A 120 -6.72 -6.46 -10.14
N ALA A 121 -6.46 -5.16 -9.97
CA ALA A 121 -6.34 -4.24 -11.10
C ALA A 121 -5.12 -4.57 -12.00
N HIS A 122 -4.02 -5.02 -11.39
CA HIS A 122 -2.86 -5.48 -12.15
C HIS A 122 -3.16 -6.78 -12.89
N GLN A 123 -3.82 -7.73 -12.24
CA GLN A 123 -4.25 -9.00 -12.85
C GLN A 123 -5.22 -8.79 -14.03
N LYS A 124 -6.02 -7.72 -13.98
CA LYS A 124 -6.87 -7.26 -15.09
C LYS A 124 -6.14 -6.37 -16.12
N ASN A 125 -4.81 -6.32 -16.09
CA ASN A 125 -3.96 -5.55 -17.01
C ASN A 125 -4.24 -4.03 -17.08
N MET A 126 -4.84 -3.44 -16.04
CA MET A 126 -5.27 -2.03 -16.04
C MET A 126 -4.11 -1.02 -16.03
N PHE A 127 -2.88 -1.49 -15.79
CA PHE A 127 -1.67 -0.65 -15.77
C PHE A 127 -0.87 -0.68 -17.07
N TYR A 128 -1.28 -1.46 -18.07
CA TYR A 128 -0.50 -1.72 -19.29
C TYR A 128 0.08 -0.46 -19.94
N LEU A 129 -0.77 0.54 -20.19
CA LEU A 129 -0.35 1.78 -20.85
C LEU A 129 0.67 2.56 -20.02
N PHE A 130 0.50 2.61 -18.71
CA PHE A 130 1.43 3.29 -17.80
C PHE A 130 2.76 2.54 -17.69
N ILE A 131 2.74 1.21 -17.70
CA ILE A 131 3.95 0.39 -17.74
C ILE A 131 4.74 0.70 -19.02
N LYS A 132 4.08 0.76 -20.18
CA LYS A 132 4.73 1.10 -21.46
C LYS A 132 5.36 2.50 -21.45
N GLN A 133 4.70 3.48 -20.83
CA GLN A 133 5.27 4.82 -20.65
C GLN A 133 6.52 4.80 -19.76
N LEU A 134 6.51 4.02 -18.68
CA LEU A 134 7.67 3.87 -17.79
C LEU A 134 8.84 3.15 -18.48
N GLU A 135 8.55 2.09 -19.24
CA GLU A 135 9.54 1.36 -20.05
C GLU A 135 10.20 2.27 -21.10
N ALA A 136 9.43 3.14 -21.77
CA ALA A 136 9.96 4.13 -22.72
C ALA A 136 10.91 5.14 -22.05
N LEU A 137 10.75 5.39 -20.75
CA LEU A 137 11.66 6.21 -19.94
C LEU A 137 12.86 5.42 -19.39
N GLY A 138 13.00 4.14 -19.73
CA GLY A 138 14.10 3.27 -19.34
C GLY A 138 13.91 2.54 -18.01
N TYR A 139 12.70 2.56 -17.44
CA TYR A 139 12.40 1.80 -16.22
C TYR A 139 12.12 0.32 -16.54
N LYS A 140 12.59 -0.57 -15.68
CA LYS A 140 12.40 -2.02 -15.84
C LYS A 140 11.27 -2.52 -14.94
N LEU A 141 10.31 -3.24 -15.52
CA LEU A 141 9.31 -3.96 -14.71
C LEU A 141 9.96 -5.18 -14.05
N THR A 142 9.99 -5.19 -12.72
CA THR A 142 10.47 -6.32 -11.92
C THR A 142 9.31 -7.12 -11.37
N LYS A 143 9.51 -8.44 -11.23
CA LYS A 143 8.54 -9.34 -10.62
C LYS A 143 8.35 -9.03 -9.12
N ASP A 144 7.14 -9.30 -8.65
CA ASP A 144 6.74 -9.24 -7.24
C ASP A 144 7.26 -10.46 -6.47
#